data_AF-A0A9X5X728-F1
#
_entry.id   AF-A0A9X5X728-F1
#
_cell.length_a   1.000
_cell.length_b   1.000
_cell.length_c   1.000
_cell.angle_alpha   90.00
_cell.angle_beta   90.00
_cell.angle_gamma   90.00
#
_symmetry.space_group_name_H-M   'P 1'
#
loop_
_entity.id
_entity.type
_entity.pdbx_description
1 polymer ?
#
loop_
_entity_poly.entity_id
_entity_poly.type
_entity_poly.pdbx_seq_one_letter_code
_entity_poly.pdbx_strand_id
1 'polypeptide(L)' 'DGQQLFFSHVHLHGGPAPVRQYLPQLIDLIFKREIDPGKVFDLALPLDDAAEAYKAMDERRAIKALLRV' A
#
# COMPACT_ATOMS: atom_id res chain seq x y z
N ASP A 1 26.13 21.47 7.70
CA ASP A 1 25.13 20.45 7.33
C ASP A 1 24.74 20.35 5.86
N GLY A 2 24.72 21.40 5.04
CA GLY A 2 24.40 21.26 3.60
C GLY A 2 25.50 20.61 2.71
N GLN A 3 26.79 20.86 3.01
CA GLN A 3 27.91 20.33 2.21
C GLN A 3 28.01 18.80 2.27
N GLN A 4 27.75 18.20 3.44
CA GLN A 4 27.76 16.75 3.60
C GLN A 4 26.69 16.07 2.74
N LEU A 5 25.48 16.65 2.69
CA LEU A 5 24.42 16.16 1.80
C LEU A 5 24.78 16.39 0.32
N PHE A 6 25.34 17.56 -0.02
CA PHE A 6 25.75 17.89 -1.39
C PHE A 6 26.82 16.92 -1.94
N PHE A 7 27.87 16.63 -1.17
CA PHE A 7 28.93 15.71 -1.59
C PHE A 7 28.59 14.23 -1.42
N SER A 8 27.49 13.90 -0.73
CA SER A 8 27.01 12.51 -0.64
C SER A 8 26.38 12.00 -1.94
N HIS A 9 25.97 12.91 -2.84
CA HIS A 9 25.22 12.60 -4.06
C HIS A 9 23.94 11.77 -3.79
N VAL A 10 23.34 11.89 -2.61
CA VAL A 10 22.08 11.23 -2.25
C VAL A 10 20.90 12.08 -2.72
N HIS A 11 19.94 11.44 -3.40
CA HIS A 11 18.67 12.06 -3.78
C HIS A 11 17.54 11.62 -2.85
N LEU A 12 16.73 12.58 -2.40
CA LEU A 12 15.49 12.31 -1.67
C LEU A 12 14.31 12.30 -2.65
N HIS A 13 13.58 11.19 -2.70
CA HIS A 13 12.34 11.07 -3.46
C HIS A 13 11.16 10.96 -2.50
N GLY A 14 10.19 11.85 -2.64
CA GLY A 14 8.94 11.83 -1.88
C GLY A 14 7.80 12.42 -2.70
N GLY A 15 6.57 12.11 -2.32
CA GLY A 15 5.37 12.61 -3.00
C GLY A 15 4.23 11.58 -2.97
N PRO A 16 3.03 12.00 -3.38
CA PRO A 16 1.91 11.09 -3.54
C PRO A 16 2.22 10.04 -4.61
N ALA A 17 1.66 8.84 -4.45
CA ALA A 17 1.86 7.76 -5.41
C ALA A 17 1.30 8.15 -6.80
N PRO A 18 2.10 8.07 -7.89
CA PRO A 18 1.64 8.40 -9.24
C PRO A 18 0.86 7.23 -9.84
N VAL A 19 -0.30 6.92 -9.26
CA VAL A 19 -1.08 5.70 -9.54
C VAL A 19 -1.33 5.51 -11.04
N ARG A 20 -1.77 6.55 -11.77
CA ARG A 20 -2.10 6.45 -13.20
C ARG A 20 -0.93 6.01 -14.08
N GLN A 21 0.30 6.34 -13.69
CA GLN A 21 1.51 5.96 -14.43
C GLN A 21 1.76 4.46 -14.33
N TYR A 22 1.58 3.87 -13.15
CA TYR A 22 1.91 2.47 -12.89
C TYR A 22 0.73 1.50 -13.04
N LEU A 23 -0.50 2.00 -12.94
CA LEU A 23 -1.71 1.17 -12.92
C LEU A 23 -1.81 0.18 -14.11
N PRO A 24 -1.57 0.56 -15.38
CA PRO A 24 -1.69 -0.38 -16.50
C PRO A 24 -0.74 -1.58 -16.39
N GLN A 25 0.51 -1.33 -15.99
CA GLN A 25 1.51 -2.38 -15.80
C GLN A 25 1.14 -3.30 -14.63
N LEU A 26 0.74 -2.73 -13.49
CA LEU A 26 0.41 -3.52 -12.30
C LEU A 26 -0.82 -4.41 -12.53
N ILE A 27 -1.81 -3.92 -13.28
CA ILE A 27 -2.98 -4.71 -13.70
C ILE A 27 -2.55 -5.89 -14.57
N ASP A 28 -1.69 -5.69 -15.56
CA ASP A 28 -1.19 -6.75 -16.44
C ASP A 28 -0.45 -7.85 -15.66
N LEU A 29 0.42 -7.46 -14.70
CA LEU A 29 1.12 -8.39 -13.82
C LEU A 29 0.16 -9.24 -12.97
N ILE A 30 -0.94 -8.64 -12.47
CA ILE A 30 -1.98 -9.38 -11.73
C ILE A 30 -2.69 -10.37 -12.65
N PHE A 31 -3.11 -9.95 -13.85
CA PHE A 31 -3.82 -10.80 -14.80
C PHE A 31 -2.97 -12.00 -15.25
N LYS A 32 -1.68 -11.79 -15.46
CA LYS A 32 -0.71 -12.85 -15.80
C LYS A 32 -0.33 -13.72 -14.60
N ARG A 33 -0.82 -13.39 -13.39
CA ARG A 33 -0.47 -14.05 -12.12
C ARG A 33 1.03 -14.01 -11.82
N GLU A 34 1.72 -12.97 -12.28
CA GLU A 34 3.13 -12.75 -11.96
C GLU A 34 3.31 -12.16 -10.56
N ILE A 35 2.28 -11.45 -10.07
CA ILE A 35 2.21 -10.95 -8.69
C ILE A 35 0.86 -11.30 -8.06
N ASP A 36 0.87 -11.46 -6.74
CA ASP A 36 -0.33 -11.70 -5.92
C ASP A 36 -0.43 -10.66 -4.80
N PRO A 37 -0.94 -9.45 -5.12
CA PRO A 37 -1.08 -8.39 -4.13
C PRO A 37 -2.20 -8.69 -3.12
N GLY A 38 -3.06 -9.69 -3.36
CA GLY A 38 -4.14 -10.06 -2.46
C GLY A 38 -3.66 -10.55 -1.10
N LYS A 39 -2.42 -11.05 -1.00
CA LYS A 39 -1.81 -11.57 0.24
C LYS A 39 -1.70 -10.55 1.37
N VAL A 40 -1.75 -9.26 1.07
CA VAL A 40 -1.69 -8.23 2.12
C VAL A 40 -2.97 -8.15 2.93
N PHE A 41 -4.10 -8.63 2.38
CA PHE A 41 -5.37 -8.67 3.08
C PHE A 41 -5.43 -9.85 4.05
N ASP A 42 -5.41 -9.57 5.34
CA ASP A 42 -5.36 -10.54 6.42
C ASP A 42 -6.59 -10.49 7.35
N LEU A 43 -7.49 -9.54 7.12
CA LEU A 43 -8.78 -9.41 7.80
C LEU A 43 -9.89 -9.13 6.78
N ALA A 44 -11.00 -9.85 6.89
CA ALA A 44 -12.21 -9.59 6.10
C ALA A 44 -13.42 -9.40 7.02
N LEU A 45 -14.15 -8.30 6.84
CA LEU A 45 -15.29 -7.90 7.68
C LEU A 45 -16.44 -7.39 6.79
N PRO A 46 -17.70 -7.42 7.27
CA PRO A 46 -18.80 -6.74 6.58
C PRO A 46 -18.61 -5.21 6.61
N LEU A 47 -19.21 -4.51 5.66
CA LEU A 47 -19.12 -3.04 5.54
C LEU A 47 -19.59 -2.32 6.82
N ASP A 48 -20.60 -2.86 7.50
CA ASP A 48 -21.15 -2.32 8.75
C ASP A 48 -20.11 -2.28 9.89
N ASP A 49 -19.08 -3.15 9.83
CA ASP A 49 -18.00 -3.25 10.81
C ASP A 49 -16.75 -2.44 10.41
N ALA A 50 -16.88 -1.46 9.52
CA ALA A 50 -15.75 -0.62 9.08
C ALA A 50 -14.97 0.02 10.24
N ALA A 51 -15.65 0.40 11.32
CA ALA A 51 -15.00 0.97 12.51
C ALA A 51 -14.01 -0.02 13.17
N GLU A 52 -14.39 -1.29 13.27
CA GLU A 52 -13.51 -2.33 13.81
C GLU A 52 -12.34 -2.62 12.86
N ALA A 53 -12.57 -2.60 11.54
CA ALA A 53 -11.50 -2.75 10.55
C ALA A 53 -10.42 -1.66 10.69
N TYR A 54 -10.83 -0.41 10.90
CA TYR A 54 -9.90 0.69 11.18
C TYR A 54 -9.13 0.47 12.49
N LYS A 55 -9.83 0.12 13.56
CA LYS A 55 -9.23 -0.16 14.87
C LYS A 55 -8.21 -1.29 14.79
N ALA A 56 -8.51 -2.37 14.07
CA ALA A 56 -7.61 -3.49 13.89
C ALA A 56 -6.31 -3.10 13.17
N MET A 57 -6.38 -2.22 12.16
CA MET A 57 -5.18 -1.73 11.47
C MET A 57 -4.37 -0.76 12.35
N ASP A 58 -5.03 0.12 13.11
CA ASP A 58 -4.38 1.06 14.04
C ASP A 58 -3.63 0.34 15.17
N GLU A 59 -4.29 -0.64 15.80
CA GLU A 59 -3.73 -1.48 16.86
C GLU A 59 -2.77 -2.56 16.33
N ARG A 60 -2.50 -2.58 15.01
CA ARG A 60 -1.64 -3.55 14.32
C ARG A 60 -2.04 -5.02 14.53
N ARG A 61 -3.33 -5.27 14.72
CA ARG A 61 -3.93 -6.62 14.70
C ARG A 61 -4.18 -7.11 13.28
N ALA A 62 -4.25 -6.20 12.31
CA ALA A 62 -4.36 -6.49 10.88
C ALA A 62 -3.40 -5.61 10.07
N ILE A 63 -2.84 -6.16 9.00
CA ILE A 63 -2.03 -5.47 7.99
C ILE A 63 -2.94 -4.70 7.03
N LYS A 64 -3.97 -5.37 6.49
CA LYS A 64 -4.94 -4.75 5.58
C LYS A 64 -6.31 -5.42 5.69
N ALA A 65 -7.32 -4.61 5.99
CA ALA A 65 -8.70 -5.07 6.00
C ALA A 65 -9.36 -5.00 4.59
N LEU A 66 -10.17 -6.01 4.27
CA LEU A 66 -11.07 -6.06 3.11
C LEU A 66 -12.52 -6.04 3.59
N LEU A 67 -13.26 -4.99 3.23
CA LEU A 67 -14.69 -4.90 3.54
C LEU A 67 -15.54 -5.57 2.47
N ARG A 68 -16.59 -6.27 2.89
CA ARG A 68 -17.56 -6.96 2.00
C ARG A 68 -18.95 -6.35 2.18
N VAL A 69 -19.67 -6.23 1.06
CA VAL A 69 -21.06 -5.74 1.00
C VAL A 69 -21.99 -6.93 0.85
#